data_AF-T0SSL5-F1
#
_entry.id   AF-T0SSL5-F1
#
_cell.length_a   1.000
_cell.length_b   1.000
_cell.length_c   1.000
_cell.angle_alpha   90.00
_cell.angle_beta   90.00
_cell.angle_gamma   90.00
#
_symmetry.space_group_name_H-M   'P 1'
#
loop_
_entity.id
_entity.type
_entity.pdbx_description
1 polymer ?
#
loop_
_entity_poly.entity_id
_entity_poly.type
_entity_poly.pdbx_seq_one_letter_code
_entity_poly.pdbx_strand_id
1 'polypeptide(L)'
;MFKNLFKNNPELNKYYLRGLAPFALLVLVIELTPMDIMARFFIYIGYIWPYSIETPGLKERIQNPKYRFSFMRLVFNLDHFLGEFSLKLSPNHGEKIKMALAPFIYCSLMSFVASDVAPFYCLIGSLLYLALFEFLYKRLQK
;
A
#
# COMPACT_ATOMS: atom_id res chain seq x y z
N MET A 1 15.60 -17.70 11.61
CA MET A 1 14.13 -17.84 11.50
C MET A 1 13.57 -17.38 10.15
N PHE A 2 13.98 -16.22 9.60
CA PHE A 2 13.50 -15.74 8.29
C PHE A 2 13.86 -16.62 7.07
N LYS A 3 15.02 -17.31 7.08
CA LYS A 3 15.43 -18.20 5.96
C LYS A 3 14.45 -19.34 5.65
N ASN A 4 13.67 -19.82 6.63
CA ASN A 4 12.70 -20.91 6.43
C ASN A 4 11.33 -20.44 5.90
N LEU A 5 10.96 -19.17 6.12
CA LEU A 5 9.69 -18.62 5.61
C LEU A 5 9.75 -18.41 4.08
N PHE A 6 10.88 -17.91 3.58
CA PHE A 6 11.07 -17.65 2.16
C PHE A 6 11.34 -18.91 1.33
N LYS A 7 11.91 -19.97 1.94
CA LYS A 7 12.18 -21.22 1.23
C LYS A 7 10.92 -22.02 0.88
N ASN A 8 9.83 -21.82 1.63
CA ASN A 8 8.62 -22.63 1.52
C ASN A 8 7.48 -21.98 0.70
N ASN A 9 7.62 -20.73 0.24
CA ASN A 9 6.60 -20.04 -0.57
C ASN A 9 7.24 -19.17 -1.66
N PRO A 10 7.61 -19.74 -2.83
CA PRO A 10 8.27 -19.00 -3.91
C PRO A 10 7.42 -17.84 -4.44
N GLU A 11 6.09 -17.96 -4.39
CA GLU A 11 5.17 -16.89 -4.78
C GLU A 11 5.24 -15.67 -3.86
N LEU A 12 5.46 -15.89 -2.56
CA LEU A 12 5.64 -14.82 -1.59
C LEU A 12 6.97 -14.09 -1.82
N ASN A 13 8.05 -14.80 -2.16
CA ASN A 13 9.32 -14.18 -2.54
C ASN A 13 9.18 -13.31 -3.77
N LYS A 14 8.50 -13.82 -4.81
CA LYS A 14 8.23 -13.06 -6.04
C LYS A 14 7.43 -11.80 -5.72
N TYR A 15 6.40 -11.91 -4.88
CA TYR A 15 5.62 -10.75 -4.42
C TYR A 15 6.50 -9.71 -3.71
N TYR A 16 7.34 -10.14 -2.76
CA TYR A 16 8.23 -9.24 -2.03
C TYR A 16 9.22 -8.55 -2.96
N LEU A 17 9.90 -9.30 -3.82
CA LEU A 17 10.89 -8.75 -4.72
C LEU A 17 10.27 -7.76 -5.72
N ARG A 18 9.06 -8.05 -6.21
CA ARG A 18 8.32 -7.21 -7.16
C ARG A 18 7.79 -5.91 -6.56
N GLY A 19 7.44 -5.88 -5.27
CA GLY A 19 7.00 -4.65 -4.60
C GLY A 19 8.14 -3.86 -3.96
N LEU A 20 9.11 -4.55 -3.36
CA LEU A 20 10.22 -3.90 -2.66
C LEU A 20 11.29 -3.35 -3.61
N ALA A 21 11.55 -4.00 -4.76
CA ALA A 21 12.54 -3.48 -5.69
C ALA A 21 12.13 -2.13 -6.31
N PRO A 22 10.89 -1.93 -6.80
CA PRO A 22 10.45 -0.62 -7.26
C PRO A 22 10.33 0.39 -6.12
N PHE A 23 9.99 -0.06 -4.91
CA PHE A 23 10.02 0.82 -3.73
C PHE A 23 11.44 1.30 -3.41
N ALA A 24 12.45 0.43 -3.46
CA ALA A 24 13.83 0.83 -3.25
C ALA A 24 14.30 1.84 -4.30
N LEU A 25 13.91 1.64 -5.56
CA LEU A 25 14.17 2.61 -6.63
C LEU A 25 13.45 3.94 -6.38
N LEU A 26 12.20 3.90 -5.94
CA LEU A 26 11.43 5.09 -5.56
C LEU A 26 12.11 5.86 -4.43
N VAL A 27 12.58 5.17 -3.39
CA VAL A 27 13.31 5.79 -2.28
C VAL A 27 14.57 6.49 -2.79
N LEU A 28 15.36 5.85 -3.64
CA LEU A 28 16.55 6.46 -4.23
C LEU A 28 16.22 7.72 -5.03
N VAL A 29 15.16 7.69 -5.85
CA VAL A 29 14.72 8.86 -6.63
C VAL A 29 14.28 9.99 -5.71
N ILE A 30 13.52 9.69 -4.65
CA ILE A 30 13.04 10.69 -3.69
C ILE A 30 14.17 11.29 -2.86
N GLU A 31 15.21 10.51 -2.52
CA GLU A 31 16.37 11.04 -1.78
C GLU A 31 17.21 12.02 -2.61
N LEU A 32 17.08 11.97 -3.94
CA LEU A 32 17.73 12.93 -4.84
C LEU A 32 16.93 14.24 -5.01
N THR A 33 15.70 14.33 -4.46
CA THR A 33 14.88 15.54 -4.55
C THR A 33 14.94 16.34 -3.25
N PRO A 34 14.86 17.69 -3.32
CA PRO A 34 14.87 18.55 -2.13
C PRO A 34 13.48 18.59 -1.47
N MET A 35 12.92 17.41 -1.13
CA MET A 35 11.62 17.31 -0.47
C MET A 35 11.77 17.30 1.06
N ASP A 36 10.82 17.91 1.75
CA ASP A 36 10.73 17.85 3.21
C ASP A 36 10.50 16.40 3.69
N ILE A 37 10.99 16.09 4.89
CA ILE A 37 10.91 14.75 5.48
C ILE A 37 9.46 14.25 5.63
N MET A 38 8.52 15.14 5.95
CA MET A 38 7.10 14.77 6.09
C MET A 38 6.52 14.39 4.73
N ALA A 39 6.84 15.14 3.67
CA ALA A 39 6.38 14.84 2.32
C ALA A 39 6.86 13.46 1.87
N ARG A 40 8.14 13.14 2.10
CA ARG A 40 8.70 11.80 1.81
C ARG A 40 7.96 10.70 2.57
N PHE A 41 7.75 10.91 3.87
CA PHE A 41 7.05 9.96 4.73
C PHE A 41 5.62 9.66 4.21
N PHE A 42 4.86 10.68 3.82
CA PHE A 42 3.52 10.48 3.26
C PHE A 42 3.54 9.77 1.91
N ILE A 43 4.54 10.03 1.05
CA ILE A 43 4.71 9.26 -0.19
C ILE A 43 4.99 7.79 0.12
N TYR A 44 5.87 7.51 1.07
CA TYR A 44 6.18 6.12 1.46
C TYR A 44 4.97 5.40 2.03
N ILE A 45 4.17 6.06 2.88
CA ILE A 45 2.90 5.50 3.35
C ILE A 45 1.97 5.22 2.18
N GLY A 46 1.77 6.19 1.29
CA GLY A 46 0.91 6.04 0.12
C GLY A 46 1.32 4.84 -0.75
N TYR A 47 2.61 4.57 -0.88
CA TYR A 47 3.11 3.42 -1.62
C TYR A 47 2.95 2.10 -0.84
N ILE A 48 3.39 2.07 0.43
CA ILE A 48 3.43 0.86 1.25
C ILE A 48 2.03 0.37 1.61
N TRP A 49 1.05 1.27 1.73
CA TRP A 49 -0.31 0.94 2.14
C TRP A 49 -1.00 -0.07 1.21
N PRO A 50 -1.20 0.21 -0.10
CA PRO A 50 -1.79 -0.76 -1.01
C PRO A 50 -0.94 -2.03 -1.13
N TYR A 51 0.39 -1.90 -1.13
CA TYR A 51 1.32 -3.02 -1.12
C TYR A 51 1.15 -3.93 0.11
N SER A 52 0.89 -3.35 1.27
CA SER A 52 0.70 -4.10 2.50
C SER A 52 -0.60 -4.89 2.44
N ILE A 53 -1.69 -4.27 1.98
CA ILE A 53 -3.02 -4.90 1.90
C ILE A 53 -3.02 -6.08 0.93
N GLU A 54 -2.32 -5.99 -0.19
CA GLU A 54 -2.24 -7.07 -1.18
C GLU A 54 -1.29 -8.21 -0.79
N THR A 55 -0.64 -8.12 0.37
CA THR A 55 0.30 -9.16 0.81
C THR A 55 -0.41 -10.52 0.96
N PRO A 56 0.04 -11.58 0.25
CA PRO A 56 -0.57 -12.90 0.33
C PRO A 56 -0.59 -13.43 1.77
N GLY A 57 -1.75 -13.95 2.21
CA GLY A 57 -1.95 -14.48 3.56
C GLY A 57 -2.11 -13.42 4.66
N LEU A 58 -2.06 -12.11 4.34
CA LEU A 58 -2.32 -11.06 5.34
C LEU A 58 -3.77 -11.13 5.86
N LYS A 59 -4.74 -11.29 4.96
CA LYS A 59 -6.17 -11.41 5.32
C LYS A 59 -6.42 -12.53 6.31
N GLU A 60 -5.89 -13.73 6.03
CA GLU A 60 -6.02 -14.92 6.89
C GLU A 60 -5.40 -14.68 8.27
N ARG A 61 -4.25 -13.99 8.31
CA ARG A 61 -3.58 -13.63 9.58
C ARG A 61 -4.38 -12.62 10.39
N ILE A 62 -4.90 -11.56 9.76
CA ILE A 62 -5.65 -10.50 10.43
C ILE A 62 -6.99 -11.00 10.97
N GLN A 63 -7.64 -11.92 10.24
CA GLN A 63 -8.90 -12.54 10.66
C GLN A 63 -8.73 -13.56 11.80
N ASN A 64 -7.51 -13.99 12.09
CA ASN A 64 -7.26 -14.92 13.20
C ASN A 64 -7.60 -14.24 14.54
N PRO A 65 -8.46 -14.83 15.39
CA PRO A 65 -8.84 -14.23 16.67
C PRO A 65 -7.66 -14.07 17.64
N LYS A 66 -6.57 -14.83 17.45
CA LYS A 66 -5.32 -14.70 18.22
C LYS A 66 -4.47 -13.50 17.77
N TYR A 67 -4.77 -12.90 16.62
CA TYR A 67 -4.07 -11.72 16.13
C TYR A 67 -4.52 -10.48 16.91
N ARG A 68 -3.62 -9.98 17.76
CA ARG A 68 -3.87 -8.79 18.58
C ARG A 68 -4.15 -7.58 17.70
N PHE A 69 -4.91 -6.62 18.24
CA PHE A 69 -5.13 -5.34 17.56
C PHE A 69 -3.78 -4.72 17.19
N SER A 70 -3.63 -4.39 15.92
CA SER A 70 -2.43 -3.77 15.37
C SER A 70 -2.86 -2.73 14.35
N PHE A 71 -1.96 -1.79 14.04
CA PHE A 71 -2.16 -0.82 12.99
C PHE A 71 -2.59 -1.49 11.66
N MET A 72 -1.98 -2.63 11.32
CA MET A 72 -2.35 -3.40 10.12
C MET A 72 -3.80 -3.90 10.13
N ARG A 73 -4.36 -4.25 11.29
CA ARG A 73 -5.78 -4.63 11.40
C ARG A 73 -6.70 -3.43 11.18
N LEU A 74 -6.32 -2.25 11.66
CA LEU A 74 -7.05 -1.01 11.40
C LEU A 74 -6.99 -0.64 9.90
N VAL A 75 -5.79 -0.68 9.30
CA VAL A 75 -5.57 -0.46 7.87
C VAL A 75 -6.45 -1.39 7.03
N PHE A 76 -6.43 -2.69 7.34
CA PHE A 76 -7.24 -3.69 6.62
C PHE A 76 -8.75 -3.47 6.78
N ASN A 77 -9.21 -3.14 7.99
CA ASN A 77 -10.63 -2.88 8.23
C ASN A 77 -11.11 -1.61 7.51
N LEU A 78 -10.30 -0.54 7.52
CA LEU A 78 -10.60 0.68 6.77
C LEU A 78 -10.66 0.41 5.27
N ASP A 79 -9.68 -0.33 4.74
CA ASP A 79 -9.68 -0.75 3.34
C ASP A 79 -10.91 -1.59 2.99
N HIS A 80 -11.29 -2.57 3.83
CA HIS A 80 -12.48 -3.39 3.62
C HIS A 80 -13.76 -2.55 3.62
N PHE A 81 -13.92 -1.66 4.61
CA PHE A 81 -15.06 -0.76 4.70
C PHE A 81 -15.18 0.12 3.45
N LEU A 82 -14.09 0.76 3.03
CA LEU A 82 -14.07 1.59 1.82
C LEU A 82 -14.31 0.78 0.54
N GLY A 83 -13.87 -0.49 0.52
CA GLY A 83 -14.14 -1.44 -0.56
C GLY A 83 -15.63 -1.65 -0.79
N GLU A 84 -16.39 -1.89 0.28
CA GLU A 84 -17.85 -2.06 0.21
C GLU A 84 -18.58 -0.82 -0.32
N PHE A 85 -18.05 0.38 -0.04
CA PHE A 85 -18.58 1.63 -0.62
C PHE A 85 -18.18 1.78 -2.10
N SER A 86 -16.93 1.51 -2.46
CA SER A 86 -16.42 1.72 -3.82
C SER A 86 -17.03 0.76 -4.85
N LEU A 87 -17.27 -0.51 -4.48
CA LEU A 87 -17.87 -1.52 -5.35
C LEU A 87 -19.31 -1.17 -5.74
N LYS A 88 -20.02 -0.40 -4.90
CA LYS A 88 -21.34 0.14 -5.22
C LYS A 88 -21.29 1.26 -6.27
N LEU A 89 -20.18 1.97 -6.40
CA LEU A 89 -20.02 3.10 -7.32
C LEU A 89 -19.48 2.71 -8.70
N SER A 90 -18.53 1.77 -8.78
CA SER A 90 -18.01 1.30 -10.08
C SER A 90 -17.46 -0.13 -10.00
N PRO A 91 -18.15 -1.13 -10.57
CA PRO A 91 -17.71 -2.52 -10.50
C PRO A 91 -16.43 -2.81 -11.30
N ASN A 92 -16.13 -2.02 -12.34
CA ASN A 92 -14.97 -2.26 -13.22
C ASN A 92 -13.68 -1.57 -12.75
N HIS A 93 -13.78 -0.47 -11.99
CA HIS A 93 -12.63 0.33 -11.55
C HIS A 93 -12.54 0.48 -10.02
N GLY A 94 -13.50 -0.09 -9.28
CA GLY A 94 -13.64 0.06 -7.84
C GLY A 94 -12.38 -0.34 -7.07
N GLU A 95 -11.70 -1.41 -7.48
CA GLU A 95 -10.47 -1.87 -6.81
C GLU A 95 -9.33 -0.85 -6.90
N LYS A 96 -9.09 -0.25 -8.08
CA LYS A 96 -8.04 0.76 -8.26
C LYS A 96 -8.33 2.05 -7.49
N ILE A 97 -9.60 2.47 -7.52
CA ILE A 97 -10.06 3.65 -6.79
C ILE A 97 -9.91 3.42 -5.29
N LYS A 98 -10.32 2.25 -4.79
CA LYS A 98 -10.19 1.85 -3.39
C LYS A 98 -8.74 1.93 -2.89
N MET A 99 -7.80 1.40 -3.67
CA MET A 99 -6.38 1.36 -3.29
C MET A 99 -5.74 2.74 -3.15
N ALA A 100 -6.18 3.72 -3.94
CA ALA A 100 -5.70 5.10 -3.82
C ALA A 100 -6.48 5.90 -2.76
N LEU A 101 -7.77 5.61 -2.58
CA LEU A 101 -8.67 6.39 -1.73
C LEU A 101 -8.47 6.07 -0.23
N ALA A 102 -8.18 4.82 0.14
CA ALA A 102 -7.95 4.44 1.53
C ALA A 102 -6.77 5.17 2.20
N PRO A 103 -5.55 5.17 1.63
CA PRO A 103 -4.45 5.96 2.16
C PRO A 103 -4.76 7.47 2.10
N PHE A 104 -5.42 7.96 1.05
CA PHE A 104 -5.80 9.37 0.95
C PHE A 104 -6.75 9.84 2.07
N ILE A 105 -7.80 9.06 2.38
CA ILE A 105 -8.74 9.37 3.47
C ILE A 105 -8.00 9.33 4.82
N TYR A 106 -7.16 8.31 5.04
CA TYR A 106 -6.37 8.22 6.27
C TYR A 106 -5.44 9.44 6.42
N CYS A 107 -4.71 9.80 5.37
CA CYS A 107 -3.82 10.94 5.36
C CYS A 107 -4.60 12.27 5.50
N SER A 108 -5.81 12.38 4.94
CA SER A 108 -6.72 13.52 5.17
C SER A 108 -7.14 13.65 6.64
N LEU A 109 -7.47 12.54 7.30
CA LEU A 109 -7.75 12.55 8.74
C LEU A 109 -6.51 12.95 9.56
N MET A 110 -5.33 12.52 9.14
CA MET A 110 -4.07 12.88 9.79
C MET A 110 -3.65 14.32 9.49
N SER A 111 -4.20 14.97 8.46
CA SER A 111 -3.89 16.37 8.10
C SER A 111 -4.49 17.38 9.07
N PHE A 112 -5.39 16.95 9.97
CA PHE A 112 -5.75 17.76 11.13
C PHE A 112 -4.60 17.88 12.15
N VAL A 113 -3.60 17.00 12.06
CA VAL A 113 -2.44 16.93 12.96
C VAL A 113 -1.12 17.21 12.22
N ALA A 114 -1.05 16.85 10.94
CA ALA A 114 0.08 17.02 10.05
C ALA A 114 -0.17 18.14 9.03
N SER A 115 0.87 18.55 8.29
CA SER A 115 0.78 19.60 7.26
C SER A 115 -0.39 19.40 6.27
N ASP A 116 -1.03 20.51 5.86
CA ASP A 116 -2.20 20.56 4.97
C ASP A 116 -2.04 19.83 3.63
N VAL A 117 -0.80 19.60 3.18
CA VAL A 117 -0.48 18.93 1.90
C VAL A 117 -0.23 17.42 2.01
N ALA A 118 -0.29 16.85 3.22
CA ALA A 118 -0.09 15.42 3.47
C ALA A 118 -0.95 14.48 2.59
N PRO A 119 -2.24 14.77 2.30
CA PRO A 119 -3.08 13.87 1.50
C PRO A 119 -2.61 13.77 0.05
N PHE A 120 -2.11 14.87 -0.51
CA PHE A 120 -1.62 14.91 -1.89
C PHE A 120 -0.37 14.05 -2.06
N TYR A 121 0.57 14.12 -1.13
CA TYR A 121 1.77 13.26 -1.14
C TYR A 121 1.42 11.78 -0.99
N CYS A 122 0.44 11.48 -0.15
CA CYS A 122 -0.10 10.14 0.06
C CYS A 122 -0.80 9.58 -1.20
N LEU A 123 -1.53 10.44 -1.92
CA LEU A 123 -2.12 10.10 -3.23
C LEU A 123 -1.05 9.81 -4.27
N ILE A 124 0.00 10.65 -4.36
CA ILE A 124 1.12 10.45 -5.29
C ILE A 124 1.79 9.09 -5.02
N GLY A 125 2.07 8.76 -3.75
CA GLY A 125 2.64 7.46 -3.40
C GLY A 125 1.77 6.28 -3.85
N SER A 126 0.45 6.39 -3.68
CA SER A 126 -0.51 5.36 -4.09
C SER A 126 -0.59 5.21 -5.62
N LEU A 127 -0.52 6.33 -6.34
CA LEU A 127 -0.46 6.32 -7.81
C LEU A 127 0.86 5.73 -8.32
N LEU A 128 1.97 6.02 -7.65
CA LEU A 128 3.27 5.42 -7.97
C LEU A 128 3.28 3.92 -7.72
N TYR A 129 2.60 3.45 -6.67
CA TYR A 129 2.36 2.03 -6.47
C TYR A 129 1.63 1.42 -7.67
N LEU A 130 0.47 1.98 -8.05
CA LEU A 130 -0.29 1.48 -9.20
C LEU A 130 0.54 1.51 -10.49
N ALA A 131 1.24 2.61 -10.75
CA ALA A 131 2.05 2.77 -11.95
C ALA A 131 3.23 1.80 -12.01
N LEU A 132 3.96 1.59 -10.91
CA LEU A 132 5.14 0.74 -10.88
C LEU A 132 4.79 -0.74 -10.70
N PHE A 133 3.95 -1.04 -9.70
CA PHE A 133 3.60 -2.41 -9.35
C PHE A 133 2.66 -3.02 -10.38
N GLU A 134 1.57 -2.35 -10.79
CA GLU A 134 0.61 -2.92 -11.75
C GLU A 134 1.26 -3.11 -13.14
N PHE A 135 2.10 -2.14 -13.56
CA PHE A 135 2.81 -2.22 -14.83
C PHE A 135 3.82 -3.38 -14.86
N LEU A 136 4.60 -3.56 -13.79
CA LEU A 136 5.54 -4.67 -13.67
C LEU A 136 4.82 -6.00 -13.50
N TYR A 137 3.72 -6.05 -12.75
CA TYR A 137 2.95 -7.25 -12.48
C TYR A 137 2.23 -7.77 -13.73
N LYS A 138 1.51 -6.92 -14.46
CA LYS A 138 0.76 -7.33 -15.67
C LYS A 138 1.66 -7.71 -16.84
N ARG A 139 2.85 -7.12 -16.97
CA ARG A 139 3.79 -7.49 -18.05
C ARG A 139 4.53 -8.80 -17.80
N LEU A 140 4.68 -9.24 -16.55
CA LEU A 140 5.42 -10.46 -16.19
C LEU A 140 4.53 -11.72 -16.09
N GLN A 141 3.22 -11.59 -16.30
CA GLN A 141 2.26 -12.71 -16.36
C GLN A 141 1.84 -13.09 -17.80
N LYS A 142 2.27 -12.31 -18.80
CA LYS A 142 2.23 -12.70 -20.21
C LYS A 142 3.56 -13.35 -20.60
#